data_AF-X8HPY6-F1
#
_entry.id   AF-X8HPY6-F1
#
_cell.length_a   1.000
_cell.length_b   1.000
_cell.length_c   1.000
_cell.angle_alpha   90.00
_cell.angle_beta   90.00
_cell.angle_gamma   90.00
#
_symmetry.space_group_name_H-M   'P 1'
#
loop_
_entity.id
_entity.type
_entity.pdbx_description
1 polymer ?
#
loop_
_entity_poly.entity_id
_entity_poly.type
_entity_poly.pdbx_seq_one_letter_code
_entity_poly.pdbx_strand_id
1 'polypeptide(L)'
;MEIKKPENFNDILELQKLLDKSIHSTRPRTLEDIKKSIIAECIEFDEETPQSHKTWKTKPYDKAKELEELTDIWFFVAQLINYCNDNSNLSILQKENLNRFFNDHTSSYTESISILDIIFYLKGRRTDYDYIKFLIIDLMILTNGYCYTKDDILNCYWEKWQKNMSRIGKEWN
;
A
#
# COMPACT_ATOMS: atom_id res chain seq x y z
N MET A 1 -10.40 17.02 11.36
CA MET A 1 -9.16 17.01 10.55
C MET A 1 -9.49 17.71 9.25
N GLU A 2 -8.68 18.68 8.84
CA GLU A 2 -8.81 19.27 7.51
C GLU A 2 -8.26 18.27 6.49
N ILE A 3 -9.06 17.94 5.47
CA ILE A 3 -8.63 17.00 4.42
C ILE A 3 -7.60 17.73 3.57
N LYS A 4 -6.34 17.28 3.65
CA LYS A 4 -5.20 17.84 2.92
C LYS A 4 -4.39 16.75 2.23
N LYS A 5 -3.58 17.16 1.26
CA LYS A 5 -2.57 16.32 0.64
C LYS A 5 -1.63 15.74 1.72
N PRO A 6 -1.33 14.42 1.68
CA PRO A 6 -0.45 13.81 2.67
C PRO A 6 0.99 14.28 2.49
N GLU A 7 1.66 14.56 3.59
CA GLU A 7 3.08 14.97 3.63
C GLU A 7 3.95 13.86 4.24
N ASN A 8 3.33 12.86 4.85
CA ASN A 8 3.98 11.75 5.53
C ASN A 8 3.05 10.54 5.61
N PHE A 9 3.55 9.43 6.14
CA PHE A 9 2.79 8.18 6.19
C PHE A 9 1.62 8.23 7.18
N ASN A 10 1.71 9.01 8.26
CA ASN A 10 0.58 9.15 9.17
C ASN A 10 -0.60 9.85 8.48
N ASP A 11 -0.33 10.84 7.61
CA ASP A 11 -1.39 11.46 6.81
C ASP A 11 -2.04 10.44 5.86
N ILE A 12 -1.26 9.55 5.23
CA ILE A 12 -1.78 8.42 4.44
C ILE A 12 -2.72 7.56 5.30
N LEU A 13 -2.31 7.19 6.52
CA LEU A 13 -3.12 6.35 7.42
C LEU A 13 -4.45 7.04 7.80
N GLU A 14 -4.44 8.34 8.05
CA GLU A 14 -5.67 9.08 8.38
C GLU A 14 -6.60 9.24 7.17
N LEU A 15 -6.05 9.52 5.98
CA LEU A 15 -6.81 9.54 4.73
C LEU A 15 -7.41 8.16 4.43
N GLN A 16 -6.64 7.08 4.61
CA GLN A 16 -7.12 5.73 4.41
C GLN A 16 -8.28 5.40 5.36
N LYS A 17 -8.15 5.79 6.64
CA LYS A 17 -9.21 5.58 7.65
C LYS A 17 -10.50 6.31 7.28
N LEU A 18 -10.42 7.49 6.67
CA LEU A 18 -11.59 8.22 6.17
C LEU A 18 -12.21 7.51 4.96
N LEU A 19 -11.39 7.08 4.00
CA LEU A 19 -11.87 6.36 2.82
C LEU A 19 -12.57 5.07 3.22
N ASP A 20 -11.95 4.26 4.07
CA ASP A 20 -12.49 2.96 4.52
C ASP A 20 -13.84 3.09 5.23
N LYS A 21 -14.02 4.15 6.03
CA LYS A 21 -15.31 4.43 6.69
C LYS A 21 -16.41 4.86 5.73
N SER A 22 -16.03 5.37 4.56
CA SER A 22 -16.97 5.91 3.59
C SER A 22 -17.40 4.88 2.54
N ILE A 23 -16.71 3.74 2.45
CA ILE A 23 -17.06 2.64 1.54
C ILE A 23 -18.21 1.80 2.11
N HIS A 24 -19.23 1.54 1.30
CA HIS A 24 -20.37 0.70 1.68
C HIS A 24 -20.07 -0.78 1.40
N SER A 25 -19.49 -1.47 2.38
CA SER A 25 -19.19 -2.90 2.26
C SER A 25 -20.43 -3.78 2.49
N THR A 26 -20.58 -4.84 1.69
CA THR A 26 -21.67 -5.84 1.83
C THR A 26 -21.52 -6.71 3.09
N ARG A 27 -20.31 -6.80 3.64
CA ARG A 27 -19.99 -7.43 4.92
C ARG A 27 -18.77 -6.76 5.56
N PRO A 28 -18.53 -6.95 6.87
CA PRO A 28 -17.29 -6.51 7.49
C PRO A 28 -16.05 -7.09 6.80
N ARG A 29 -15.04 -6.23 6.61
CA ARG A 29 -13.74 -6.60 6.04
C ARG A 29 -12.92 -7.36 7.09
N THR A 30 -12.29 -8.45 6.67
CA THR A 30 -11.40 -9.26 7.52
C THR A 30 -9.94 -9.03 7.17
N LEU A 31 -9.03 -9.42 8.06
CA LEU A 31 -7.59 -9.42 7.80
C LEU A 31 -7.24 -10.20 6.51
N GLU A 32 -7.93 -11.32 6.27
CA GLU A 32 -7.70 -12.15 5.09
C GLU A 32 -8.12 -11.43 3.80
N ASP A 33 -9.22 -10.66 3.83
CA ASP A 33 -9.65 -9.87 2.69
C ASP A 33 -8.60 -8.81 2.33
N ILE A 34 -8.08 -8.09 3.33
CA ILE A 34 -7.06 -7.06 3.11
C ILE A 34 -5.80 -7.69 2.51
N LYS A 35 -5.35 -8.83 3.05
CA LYS A 35 -4.18 -9.54 2.51
C LYS A 35 -4.39 -10.00 1.07
N LYS A 36 -5.58 -10.51 0.74
CA LYS A 36 -5.93 -10.88 -0.63
C LYS A 36 -5.93 -9.67 -1.57
N SER A 37 -6.43 -8.52 -1.13
CA SER A 37 -6.35 -7.27 -1.90
C SER A 37 -4.90 -6.86 -2.14
N ILE A 38 -4.03 -6.84 -1.12
CA ILE A 38 -2.60 -6.54 -1.32
C ILE A 38 -1.97 -7.50 -2.33
N ILE A 39 -2.28 -8.81 -2.28
CA ILE A 39 -1.78 -9.79 -3.25
C ILE A 39 -2.31 -9.49 -4.66
N ALA A 40 -3.59 -9.11 -4.80
CA ALA A 40 -4.15 -8.73 -6.10
C ALA A 40 -3.39 -7.54 -6.69
N GLU A 41 -3.22 -6.45 -5.93
CA GLU A 41 -2.48 -5.27 -6.38
C GLU A 41 -1.00 -5.59 -6.67
N CYS A 42 -0.39 -6.52 -5.95
CA CYS A 42 0.95 -7.00 -6.26
C CYS A 42 1.03 -7.62 -7.66
N ILE A 43 0.02 -8.41 -8.04
CA ILE A 43 -0.05 -9.00 -9.38
C ILE A 43 -0.39 -7.94 -10.44
N GLU A 44 -1.31 -7.02 -10.16
CA GLU A 44 -1.65 -5.92 -11.08
C GLU A 44 -0.43 -5.01 -11.33
N PHE A 45 0.32 -4.70 -10.29
CA PHE A 45 1.61 -4.01 -10.40
C PHE A 45 2.59 -4.78 -11.27
N ASP A 46 2.87 -6.07 -10.97
CA ASP A 46 3.76 -6.91 -11.77
C ASP A 46 3.36 -6.90 -13.25
N GLU A 47 2.07 -6.96 -13.52
CA GLU A 47 1.55 -6.88 -14.88
C GLU A 47 1.96 -5.57 -15.57
N GLU A 48 1.89 -4.40 -14.91
CA GLU A 48 2.29 -3.08 -15.44
C GLU A 48 3.80 -2.87 -15.55
N THR A 49 4.63 -3.76 -15.02
CA THR A 49 6.08 -3.69 -15.16
C THR A 49 6.60 -4.31 -16.49
N PRO A 50 7.79 -3.91 -16.97
CA PRO A 50 8.47 -4.62 -18.05
C PRO A 50 8.82 -6.09 -17.72
N GLN A 51 8.85 -6.46 -16.44
CA GLN A 51 9.21 -7.78 -15.94
C GLN A 51 8.00 -8.68 -15.68
N SER A 52 6.80 -8.30 -16.17
CA SER A 52 5.57 -9.03 -15.96
C SER A 52 5.71 -10.55 -16.11
N HIS A 53 5.03 -11.29 -15.23
CA HIS A 53 4.92 -12.74 -15.29
C HIS A 53 4.29 -13.29 -16.58
N LYS A 54 3.62 -12.43 -17.37
CA LYS A 54 2.95 -12.82 -18.62
C LYS A 54 3.95 -13.05 -19.74
N THR A 55 4.40 -14.29 -19.89
CA THR A 55 5.33 -14.69 -20.96
C THR A 55 4.67 -14.88 -22.34
N TRP A 56 3.33 -14.91 -22.40
CA TRP A 56 2.55 -15.19 -23.62
C TRP A 56 1.85 -13.96 -24.22
N LYS A 57 1.97 -12.79 -23.59
CA LYS A 57 1.33 -11.54 -24.05
C LYS A 57 2.23 -10.36 -23.71
N THR A 58 2.47 -9.50 -24.68
CA THR A 58 3.11 -8.20 -24.45
C THR A 58 2.05 -7.11 -24.32
N LYS A 59 2.36 -6.08 -23.52
CA LYS A 59 1.59 -4.84 -23.47
C LYS A 59 2.53 -3.64 -23.57
N PRO A 60 2.07 -2.50 -24.14
CA PRO A 60 2.85 -1.27 -24.09
C PRO A 60 3.11 -0.87 -22.63
N TYR A 61 4.35 -0.55 -22.32
CA TYR A 61 4.74 -0.09 -20.99
C TYR A 61 4.20 1.33 -20.75
N ASP A 62 3.60 1.53 -19.58
CA ASP A 62 3.07 2.82 -19.13
C ASP A 62 3.54 3.09 -17.69
N LYS A 63 4.50 4.02 -17.57
CA LYS A 63 5.11 4.39 -16.28
C LYS A 63 4.10 4.99 -15.29
N ALA A 64 3.05 5.63 -15.79
CA ALA A 64 2.01 6.21 -14.93
C ALA A 64 1.14 5.11 -14.32
N LYS A 65 0.81 4.07 -15.11
CA LYS A 65 0.09 2.90 -14.60
C LYS A 65 0.93 2.08 -13.63
N GLU A 66 2.21 1.87 -13.92
CA GLU A 66 3.13 1.20 -12.98
C GLU A 66 3.14 1.89 -11.61
N LEU A 67 3.18 3.23 -11.58
CA LEU A 67 3.10 3.99 -10.32
C LEU A 67 1.72 3.88 -9.66
N GLU A 68 0.65 3.89 -10.46
CA GLU A 68 -0.72 3.79 -9.97
C GLU A 68 -0.93 2.45 -9.24
N GLU A 69 -0.56 1.33 -9.85
CA GLU A 69 -0.69 -0.01 -9.24
C GLU A 69 0.24 -0.20 -8.04
N LEU A 70 1.47 0.36 -8.08
CA LEU A 70 2.34 0.39 -6.91
C LEU A 70 1.70 1.15 -5.75
N THR A 71 1.01 2.24 -6.06
CA THR A 71 0.30 3.06 -5.07
C THR A 71 -0.89 2.30 -4.48
N ASP A 72 -1.57 1.44 -5.24
CA ASP A 72 -2.64 0.59 -4.71
C ASP A 72 -2.14 -0.42 -3.67
N ILE A 73 -0.94 -0.97 -3.83
CA ILE A 73 -0.30 -1.76 -2.78
C ILE A 73 -0.18 -0.93 -1.49
N TRP A 74 0.24 0.34 -1.58
CA TRP A 74 0.32 1.25 -0.44
C TRP A 74 -1.06 1.57 0.18
N PHE A 75 -2.13 1.69 -0.61
CA PHE A 75 -3.51 1.82 -0.11
C PHE A 75 -3.89 0.66 0.80
N PHE A 76 -3.69 -0.58 0.35
CA PHE A 76 -4.08 -1.74 1.14
C PHE A 76 -3.12 -2.03 2.30
N VAL A 77 -1.85 -1.64 2.22
CA VAL A 77 -0.94 -1.65 3.37
C VAL A 77 -1.39 -0.63 4.44
N ALA A 78 -1.80 0.57 4.05
CA ALA A 78 -2.36 1.54 4.98
C ALA A 78 -3.66 1.02 5.64
N GLN A 79 -4.50 0.33 4.88
CA GLN A 79 -5.72 -0.34 5.38
C GLN A 79 -5.38 -1.45 6.37
N LEU A 80 -4.35 -2.27 6.09
CA LEU A 80 -3.86 -3.32 6.99
C LEU A 80 -3.40 -2.74 8.34
N ILE A 81 -2.66 -1.63 8.32
CA ILE A 81 -2.13 -1.01 9.54
C ILE A 81 -3.26 -0.43 10.39
N ASN A 82 -4.22 0.26 9.77
CA ASN A 82 -5.40 0.75 10.47
C ASN A 82 -6.22 -0.39 11.07
N TYR A 83 -6.41 -1.48 10.32
CA TYR A 83 -7.09 -2.68 10.82
C TYR A 83 -6.37 -3.27 12.04
N CYS A 84 -5.03 -3.39 12.00
CA CYS A 84 -4.24 -3.92 13.11
C CYS A 84 -4.28 -3.01 14.33
N ASN A 85 -4.30 -1.69 14.15
CA ASN A 85 -4.44 -0.74 15.24
C ASN A 85 -5.84 -0.81 15.89
N ASP A 86 -6.91 -0.88 15.09
CA ASP A 86 -8.29 -0.99 15.59
C ASP A 86 -8.55 -2.34 16.30
N ASN A 87 -7.78 -3.40 16.00
CA ASN A 87 -7.87 -4.73 16.64
C ASN A 87 -6.81 -4.98 17.73
N SER A 88 -6.12 -3.94 18.21
CA SER A 88 -5.11 -4.00 19.29
C SER A 88 -3.85 -4.82 18.99
N ASN A 89 -3.54 -5.09 17.73
CA ASN A 89 -2.26 -5.67 17.30
C ASN A 89 -1.13 -4.62 17.26
N LEU A 90 -1.50 -3.34 17.14
CA LEU A 90 -0.58 -2.20 17.17
C LEU A 90 -1.06 -1.13 18.15
N SER A 91 -0.17 -0.67 19.03
CA SER A 91 -0.41 0.54 19.82
C SER A 91 -0.34 1.80 18.96
N ILE A 92 -0.91 2.91 19.45
CA ILE A 92 -0.84 4.23 18.79
C ILE A 92 0.63 4.64 18.57
N LEU A 93 1.47 4.50 19.59
CA LEU A 93 2.90 4.82 19.50
C LEU A 93 3.62 3.95 18.46
N GLN A 94 3.27 2.67 18.36
CA GLN A 94 3.82 1.79 17.32
C GLN A 94 3.37 2.25 15.93
N LYS A 95 2.09 2.54 15.72
CA LYS A 95 1.56 3.07 14.46
C LYS A 95 2.30 4.35 14.04
N GLU A 96 2.47 5.31 14.95
CA GLU A 96 3.17 6.58 14.68
C GLU A 96 4.65 6.38 14.34
N ASN A 97 5.33 5.42 14.97
CA ASN A 97 6.73 5.11 14.70
C ASN A 97 6.95 4.51 13.31
N LEU A 98 5.93 3.93 12.67
CA LEU A 98 6.05 3.38 11.32
C LEU A 98 6.41 4.45 10.28
N ASN A 99 6.06 5.71 10.53
CA ASN A 99 6.39 6.83 9.64
C ASN A 99 7.91 6.99 9.42
N ARG A 100 8.75 6.53 10.35
CA ARG A 100 10.22 6.58 10.20
C ARG A 100 10.68 5.69 9.05
N PHE A 101 10.10 4.50 8.91
CA PHE A 101 10.48 3.54 7.87
C PHE A 101 10.01 3.94 6.48
N PHE A 102 8.92 4.70 6.38
CA PHE A 102 8.48 5.31 5.12
C PHE A 102 9.41 6.45 4.66
N ASN A 103 10.05 7.14 5.60
CA ASN A 103 10.93 8.27 5.31
C ASN A 103 12.41 7.88 5.08
N ASP A 104 12.83 6.71 5.55
CA ASP A 104 14.23 6.31 5.51
C ASP A 104 14.65 5.80 4.12
N HIS A 105 15.49 6.59 3.46
CA HIS A 105 16.12 6.28 2.18
C HIS A 105 17.34 5.37 2.28
N THR A 106 17.70 4.93 3.49
CA THR A 106 19.02 4.33 3.76
C THR A 106 18.89 3.13 4.70
N SER A 107 18.11 2.12 4.31
CA SER A 107 18.46 0.80 4.80
C SER A 107 19.70 0.35 4.02
N SER A 108 20.77 0.00 4.72
CA SER A 108 21.99 -0.56 4.14
C SER A 108 21.76 -1.98 3.57
N TYR A 109 20.52 -2.32 3.22
CA TYR A 109 20.18 -3.57 2.59
C TYR A 109 20.77 -3.58 1.18
N THR A 110 21.65 -4.54 0.98
CA THR A 110 22.25 -4.86 -0.31
C THR A 110 21.39 -5.85 -1.11
N GLU A 111 20.27 -6.31 -0.55
CA GLU A 111 19.39 -7.30 -1.16
C GLU A 111 18.29 -6.60 -1.96
N SER A 112 18.11 -7.05 -3.20
CA SER A 112 16.99 -6.64 -4.04
C SER A 112 15.70 -7.25 -3.52
N ILE A 113 14.70 -6.42 -3.23
CA ILE A 113 13.35 -6.88 -2.91
C ILE A 113 12.53 -7.01 -4.20
N SER A 114 11.84 -8.14 -4.34
CA SER A 114 10.88 -8.39 -5.42
C SER A 114 9.44 -8.37 -4.89
N ILE A 115 8.47 -8.37 -5.81
CA ILE A 115 7.06 -8.45 -5.43
C ILE A 115 6.70 -9.76 -4.71
N LEU A 116 7.45 -10.85 -4.99
CA LEU A 116 7.25 -12.13 -4.32
C LEU A 116 7.63 -12.07 -2.84
N ASP A 117 8.61 -11.23 -2.48
CA ASP A 117 9.00 -11.02 -1.08
C ASP A 117 7.88 -10.31 -0.32
N ILE A 118 7.25 -9.31 -0.95
CA ILE A 118 6.05 -8.64 -0.39
C ILE A 118 4.91 -9.66 -0.19
N ILE A 119 4.63 -10.49 -1.19
CA ILE A 119 3.62 -11.55 -1.10
C ILE A 119 3.95 -12.56 0.00
N PHE A 120 5.23 -12.88 0.20
CA PHE A 120 5.66 -13.84 1.21
C PHE A 120 5.30 -13.41 2.64
N TYR A 121 5.38 -12.12 2.96
CA TYR A 121 4.88 -11.58 4.23
C TYR A 121 3.41 -11.93 4.45
N LEU A 122 2.59 -11.77 3.40
CA LEU A 122 1.13 -11.90 3.46
C LEU A 122 0.66 -13.33 3.71
N LYS A 123 1.50 -14.34 3.46
CA LYS A 123 1.22 -15.76 3.74
C LYS A 123 1.01 -16.04 5.24
N GLY A 124 1.74 -15.34 6.11
CA GLY A 124 1.72 -15.58 7.55
C GLY A 124 0.46 -15.03 8.24
N ARG A 125 0.15 -15.49 9.45
CA ARG A 125 -0.89 -14.86 10.31
C ARG A 125 -0.38 -13.68 11.12
N ARG A 126 0.93 -13.47 11.15
CA ARG A 126 1.62 -12.44 11.94
C ARG A 126 1.22 -11.04 11.44
N THR A 127 0.97 -10.13 12.39
CA THR A 127 0.61 -8.73 12.14
C THR A 127 1.07 -7.81 13.28
N ASP A 128 2.07 -8.22 14.06
CA ASP A 128 2.67 -7.36 15.09
C ASP A 128 3.57 -6.27 14.48
N TYR A 129 4.06 -5.39 15.35
CA TYR A 129 4.87 -4.24 14.97
C TYR A 129 6.10 -4.58 14.13
N ASP A 130 6.85 -5.64 14.48
CA ASP A 130 8.06 -5.99 13.71
C ASP A 130 7.69 -6.47 12.31
N TYR A 131 6.63 -7.29 12.20
CA TYR A 131 6.12 -7.72 10.90
C TYR A 131 5.73 -6.52 10.01
N ILE A 132 4.98 -5.57 10.56
CA ILE A 132 4.53 -4.39 9.80
C ILE A 132 5.69 -3.47 9.47
N LYS A 133 6.63 -3.29 10.39
CA LYS A 133 7.87 -2.54 10.17
C LYS A 133 8.65 -3.11 8.98
N PHE A 134 8.91 -4.41 8.95
CA PHE A 134 9.68 -5.03 7.86
C PHE A 134 8.92 -5.00 6.53
N LEU A 135 7.59 -5.18 6.55
CA LEU A 135 6.77 -5.01 5.35
C LEU A 135 6.91 -3.59 4.74
N ILE A 136 6.90 -2.53 5.57
CA ILE A 136 7.08 -1.15 5.09
C ILE A 136 8.50 -0.93 4.55
N ILE A 137 9.52 -1.43 5.25
CA ILE A 137 10.92 -1.31 4.81
C ILE A 137 11.09 -1.96 3.43
N ASP A 138 10.62 -3.19 3.27
CA ASP A 138 10.78 -3.94 2.03
C ASP A 138 9.95 -3.33 0.90
N LEU A 139 8.75 -2.82 1.18
CA LEU A 139 7.95 -2.11 0.19
C LEU A 139 8.59 -0.76 -0.22
N MET A 140 9.27 -0.05 0.67
CA MET A 140 10.06 1.12 0.31
C MET A 140 11.28 0.76 -0.54
N ILE A 141 11.97 -0.35 -0.23
CA ILE A 141 13.09 -0.84 -1.05
C ILE A 141 12.59 -1.19 -2.45
N LEU A 142 11.46 -1.89 -2.56
CA LEU A 142 10.82 -2.19 -3.85
C LEU A 142 10.46 -0.89 -4.59
N THR A 143 9.80 0.05 -3.92
CA THR A 143 9.41 1.36 -4.49
C THR A 143 10.62 2.10 -5.08
N ASN A 144 11.71 2.20 -4.31
CA ASN A 144 12.95 2.82 -4.75
C ASN A 144 13.62 2.03 -5.89
N GLY A 145 13.51 0.70 -5.89
CA GLY A 145 14.02 -0.18 -6.94
C GLY A 145 13.38 0.05 -8.32
N TYR A 146 12.12 0.52 -8.34
CA TYR A 146 11.43 0.97 -9.56
C TYR A 146 11.64 2.46 -9.88
N CYS A 147 12.62 3.10 -9.22
CA CYS A 147 12.97 4.51 -9.35
C CYS A 147 11.86 5.48 -8.92
N TYR A 148 10.98 5.05 -8.02
CA TYR A 148 10.00 5.92 -7.39
C TYR A 148 10.47 6.35 -6.00
N THR A 149 10.07 7.55 -5.60
CA THR A 149 10.36 8.13 -4.30
C THR A 149 9.12 8.10 -3.41
N LYS A 150 9.31 8.38 -2.12
CA LYS A 150 8.17 8.61 -1.21
C LYS A 150 7.26 9.74 -1.70
N ASP A 151 7.80 10.76 -2.36
CA ASP A 151 7.01 11.90 -2.84
C ASP A 151 6.15 11.49 -4.03
N ASP A 152 6.64 10.60 -4.90
CA ASP A 152 5.84 10.00 -5.97
C ASP A 152 4.65 9.23 -5.39
N ILE A 153 4.87 8.44 -4.34
CA ILE A 153 3.80 7.74 -3.62
C ILE A 153 2.82 8.71 -2.98
N LEU A 154 3.28 9.73 -2.23
CA LEU A 154 2.40 10.72 -1.60
C LEU A 154 1.54 11.47 -2.63
N ASN A 155 2.14 11.83 -3.78
CA ASN A 155 1.46 12.53 -4.87
C ASN A 155 0.40 11.64 -5.54
N CYS A 156 0.79 10.44 -5.98
CA CYS A 156 -0.12 9.51 -6.65
C CYS A 156 -1.25 9.08 -5.71
N TYR A 157 -0.92 8.79 -4.44
CA TYR A 157 -1.89 8.42 -3.42
C TYR A 157 -2.96 9.51 -3.25
N TRP A 158 -2.55 10.77 -3.19
CA TRP A 158 -3.49 11.89 -3.06
C TRP A 158 -4.48 11.95 -4.23
N GLU A 159 -3.97 11.92 -5.46
CA GLU A 159 -4.81 11.97 -6.66
C GLU A 159 -5.78 10.79 -6.72
N LYS A 160 -5.29 9.59 -6.39
CA LYS A 160 -6.10 8.37 -6.39
C LYS A 160 -7.12 8.37 -5.26
N TRP A 161 -6.76 8.87 -4.08
CA TRP A 161 -7.67 8.99 -2.93
C TRP A 161 -8.84 9.92 -3.28
N GLN A 162 -8.57 11.06 -3.92
CA GLN A 162 -9.61 11.99 -4.39
C GLN A 162 -10.54 11.33 -5.41
N LYS A 163 -9.98 10.60 -6.39
CA LYS A 163 -10.76 9.83 -7.38
C LYS A 163 -11.64 8.80 -6.67
N ASN A 164 -11.10 8.02 -5.73
CA ASN A 164 -11.83 7.01 -4.98
C ASN A 164 -12.95 7.62 -4.15
N MET A 165 -12.70 8.74 -3.46
CA MET A 165 -13.73 9.48 -2.72
C MET A 165 -14.87 9.96 -3.63
N SER A 166 -14.58 10.38 -4.86
CA SER A 166 -15.61 10.81 -5.83
C SER A 166 -16.48 9.68 -6.39
N ARG A 167 -16.01 8.43 -6.26
CA ARG A 167 -16.68 7.20 -6.73
C ARG A 167 -17.60 6.59 -5.67
N ILE A 168 -17.49 7.00 -4.41
CA ILE A 168 -18.34 6.50 -3.33
C ILE A 168 -19.82 6.69 -3.69
N GLY A 169 -20.62 5.62 -3.54
CA GLY A 169 -22.03 5.60 -3.91
C GLY A 169 -22.30 5.42 -5.41
N LYS A 170 -21.26 5.36 -6.25
CA LYS A 170 -21.33 5.01 -7.68
C LYS A 170 -20.64 3.68 -8.00
N GLU A 171 -20.31 2.91 -6.98
CA GLU A 171 -19.50 1.68 -7.05
C GLU A 171 -20.13 0.55 -7.90
N TRP A 172 -21.40 0.74 -8.33
CA TRP A 172 -22.19 -0.22 -9.12
C TRP A 172 -22.94 0.41 -10.31
N ASN A 173 -22.58 1.63 -10.72
CA ASN A 173 -23.16 2.32 -11.90
C ASN A 173 -22.17 2.44 -13.05
#